data_AF-G0QZQ4-F1
#
_entry.id   AF-G0QZQ4-F1
#
_cell.length_a   1.000
_cell.length_b   1.000
_cell.length_c   1.000
_cell.angle_alpha   90.00
_cell.angle_beta   90.00
_cell.angle_gamma   90.00
#
_symmetry.space_group_name_H-M   'P 1'
#
loop_
_entity.id
_entity.type
_entity.pdbx_description
1 polymer ?
#
loop_
_entity_poly.entity_id
_entity_poly.type
_entity_poly.pdbx_seq_one_letter_code
_entity_poly.pdbx_strand_id
1 'polypeptide(L)'
;MRIQEIAIQLDFKTDESYTPSKISIRAGTNLQDLTVQNIIEEILQIQFIIKEAVYVELNEPTGWYIFPLKTKLLDETEKPYILTMNIQIAILQNQHSGKDTHVRQILIFGPREKQNQGLGFPNFKSPDITQYYTIR
;
A
#
# COMPACT_ATOMS: atom_id res chain seq x y z
N MET A 1 7.03 8.95 2.66
CA MET A 1 7.39 7.68 2.00
C MET A 1 6.51 7.48 0.79
N ARG A 2 7.05 6.93 -0.30
CA ARG A 2 6.27 6.49 -1.47
C ARG A 2 6.00 4.99 -1.32
N ILE A 3 4.75 4.58 -1.34
CA ILE A 3 4.35 3.18 -1.16
C ILE A 3 3.45 2.78 -2.31
N GLN A 4 3.83 1.74 -3.03
CA GLN A 4 3.16 1.23 -4.21
C GLN A 4 2.25 0.05 -3.87
N GLU A 5 2.70 -0.86 -3.01
CA GLU A 5 1.94 -2.05 -2.66
C GLU A 5 2.36 -2.60 -1.30
N ILE A 6 1.44 -3.31 -0.66
CA ILE A 6 1.68 -4.06 0.58
C ILE A 6 1.37 -5.53 0.30
N ALA A 7 2.28 -6.44 0.62
CA ALA A 7 2.02 -7.86 0.57
C ALA A 7 1.96 -8.45 1.98
N ILE A 8 0.94 -9.27 2.24
CA ILE A 8 0.73 -9.95 3.52
C ILE A 8 0.66 -11.45 3.25
N GLN A 9 1.46 -12.23 3.98
CA GLN A 9 1.41 -13.68 3.93
C GLN A 9 0.46 -14.19 5.02
N LEU A 10 -0.54 -14.98 4.61
CA LEU A 10 -1.54 -15.62 5.48
C LEU A 10 -1.66 -17.10 5.13
N ASP A 11 -1.95 -17.96 6.11
CA ASP A 11 -2.15 -19.39 5.86
C ASP A 11 -3.23 -20.00 6.77
N PHE A 12 -4.45 -20.03 6.26
CA PHE A 12 -5.61 -20.58 6.97
C PHE A 12 -5.44 -22.04 7.40
N LYS A 13 -4.79 -22.87 6.58
CA LYS A 13 -4.66 -24.30 6.91
C LYS A 13 -3.84 -24.56 8.16
N THR A 14 -2.89 -23.66 8.43
CA THR A 14 -2.01 -23.77 9.59
C THR A 14 -2.45 -22.92 10.77
N ASP A 15 -3.07 -21.76 10.50
CA ASP A 15 -3.39 -20.78 11.53
C ASP A 15 -4.88 -20.82 11.96
N GLU A 16 -5.76 -21.47 11.18
CA GLU A 16 -7.19 -21.65 11.47
C GLU A 16 -7.84 -20.34 11.97
N SER A 17 -8.31 -20.31 13.22
CA SER A 17 -8.95 -19.14 13.85
C SER A 17 -8.03 -17.93 14.07
N TYR A 18 -6.70 -18.10 14.01
CA TYR A 18 -5.74 -16.98 14.09
C TYR A 18 -5.60 -16.24 12.76
N THR A 19 -6.24 -16.70 11.70
CA THR A 19 -6.16 -16.11 10.37
C THR A 19 -7.08 -14.88 10.26
N PRO A 20 -6.59 -13.71 9.81
CA PRO A 20 -7.44 -12.56 9.52
C PRO A 20 -8.54 -12.89 8.51
N SER A 21 -9.77 -12.46 8.81
CA SER A 21 -10.91 -12.49 7.88
C SER A 21 -11.28 -11.10 7.38
N LYS A 22 -11.03 -10.04 8.17
CA LYS A 22 -11.26 -8.65 7.78
C LYS A 22 -10.07 -7.79 8.13
N ILE A 23 -9.50 -7.12 7.12
CA ILE A 23 -8.34 -6.23 7.24
C ILE A 23 -8.72 -4.84 6.74
N SER A 24 -8.25 -3.81 7.44
CA SER A 24 -8.33 -2.40 7.02
C SER A 24 -6.92 -1.84 6.88
N ILE A 25 -6.60 -1.31 5.70
CA ILE A 25 -5.33 -0.65 5.42
C ILE A 25 -5.59 0.85 5.30
N ARG A 26 -4.87 1.67 6.08
CA ARG A 26 -5.02 3.12 6.14
C ARG A 26 -3.68 3.81 5.99
N ALA A 27 -3.69 4.99 5.38
CA ALA A 27 -2.51 5.81 5.20
C ALA A 27 -2.82 7.27 5.57
N GLY A 28 -1.85 7.97 6.14
CA GLY A 28 -2.04 9.34 6.59
C GLY A 28 -0.77 10.01 7.09
N THR A 29 -0.87 11.29 7.42
CA THR A 29 0.26 12.08 7.90
C THR A 29 0.45 11.99 9.41
N ASN A 30 -0.65 11.95 10.17
CA ASN A 30 -0.67 11.86 11.62
C ASN A 30 -1.61 10.72 12.08
N LEU A 31 -1.45 10.18 13.27
CA LEU A 31 -2.32 9.11 13.80
C LEU A 31 -3.78 9.54 13.92
N GLN A 32 -4.02 10.83 14.20
CA GLN A 32 -5.37 11.42 14.24
C GLN A 32 -6.00 11.50 12.83
N ASP A 33 -5.17 11.61 11.80
CA ASP A 33 -5.56 11.62 10.38
C ASP A 33 -5.94 10.20 9.87
N LEU A 34 -5.51 9.15 10.59
CA LEU A 34 -5.88 7.75 10.31
C LEU A 34 -7.27 7.37 10.83
N THR A 35 -8.00 8.32 11.41
CA THR A 35 -9.38 8.11 11.86
C THR A 35 -10.27 8.04 10.63
N VAL A 36 -10.96 6.90 10.48
CA VAL A 36 -12.04 6.70 9.51
C VAL A 36 -13.17 7.67 9.85
N GLN A 37 -13.07 8.90 9.36
CA GLN A 37 -14.23 9.73 9.18
C GLN A 37 -14.49 9.85 7.70
N ASN A 38 -15.59 9.21 7.30
CA ASN A 38 -16.37 9.49 6.09
C ASN A 38 -16.86 10.95 6.14
N ILE A 39 -15.95 11.93 6.14
CA ILE A 39 -16.32 13.32 5.88
C ILE A 39 -16.39 13.44 4.37
N ILE A 40 -17.60 13.14 3.90
CA ILE A 40 -18.34 13.84 2.86
C ILE A 40 -17.47 14.77 2.01
N GLU A 41 -17.40 14.39 0.74
CA GLU A 41 -17.09 15.22 -0.41
C GLU A 41 -17.70 16.64 -0.27
N GLU A 42 -17.00 17.65 0.24
CA GLU A 42 -17.51 19.02 0.05
C GLU A 42 -16.55 20.20 0.20
N ILE A 43 -15.22 20.04 0.33
CA ILE A 43 -14.34 21.21 0.31
C ILE A 43 -13.15 20.99 -0.62
N LEU A 44 -13.34 21.49 -1.84
CA LEU A 44 -12.31 21.82 -2.82
C LEU A 44 -11.09 22.50 -2.14
N GLN A 45 -9.90 22.15 -2.66
CA GLN A 45 -8.57 22.70 -2.32
C GLN A 45 -7.87 22.04 -1.12
N ILE A 46 -7.40 20.81 -1.33
CA ILE A 46 -6.07 20.25 -1.00
C ILE A 46 -6.22 18.74 -1.20
N GLN A 47 -6.21 18.32 -2.48
CA GLN A 47 -6.42 16.94 -2.87
C GLN A 47 -5.11 16.15 -2.76
N PHE A 48 -4.63 16.01 -1.52
CA PHE A 48 -3.54 15.15 -1.12
C PHE A 48 -3.96 14.50 0.19
N ILE A 49 -3.65 13.21 0.35
CA ILE A 49 -4.04 12.31 1.46
C ILE A 49 -5.31 11.53 1.11
N ILE A 50 -5.09 10.39 0.47
CA ILE A 50 -6.12 9.39 0.27
C ILE A 50 -6.55 8.88 1.65
N LYS A 51 -7.77 9.28 2.05
CA LYS A 51 -8.51 8.77 3.21
C LYS A 51 -9.25 7.46 2.91
N GLU A 52 -8.95 6.78 1.82
CA GLU A 52 -9.57 5.49 1.51
C GLU A 52 -8.91 4.39 2.34
N ALA A 53 -9.61 3.99 3.40
CA ALA A 53 -9.32 2.73 4.07
C ALA A 53 -9.65 1.60 3.09
N VAL A 54 -8.65 0.82 2.66
CA VAL A 54 -8.91 -0.40 1.88
C VAL A 54 -9.45 -1.44 2.83
N TYR A 55 -10.73 -1.78 2.68
CA TYR A 55 -11.38 -2.86 3.42
C TYR A 55 -11.33 -4.13 2.60
N VAL A 56 -10.79 -5.18 3.20
CA VAL A 56 -10.61 -6.48 2.55
C VAL A 56 -11.29 -7.53 3.40
N GLU A 57 -12.23 -8.24 2.79
CA GLU A 57 -12.82 -9.46 3.34
C GLU A 57 -12.13 -10.66 2.69
N LEU A 58 -11.64 -11.57 3.52
CA LEU A 58 -10.87 -12.74 3.13
C LEU A 58 -11.62 -13.98 3.59
N ASN A 59 -11.81 -14.93 2.68
CA ASN A 59 -12.39 -16.24 2.99
C ASN A 59 -11.28 -17.29 2.91
N GLU A 60 -10.94 -17.89 4.06
CA GLU A 60 -9.89 -18.93 4.20
C GLU A 60 -8.58 -18.63 3.43
N PRO A 61 -7.94 -17.46 3.68
CA PRO A 61 -6.83 -17.02 2.84
C PRO A 61 -5.60 -17.91 2.97
N THR A 62 -4.96 -18.21 1.84
CA THR A 62 -3.71 -19.01 1.79
C THR A 62 -2.72 -18.39 0.80
N GLY A 63 -1.51 -18.08 1.27
CA GLY A 63 -0.43 -17.52 0.45
C GLY A 63 -0.24 -16.02 0.61
N TRP A 64 0.31 -15.38 -0.43
CA TRP A 64 0.59 -13.95 -0.46
C TRP A 64 -0.60 -13.17 -1.02
N TYR A 65 -1.07 -12.19 -0.26
CA TYR A 65 -2.09 -11.23 -0.68
C TYR A 65 -1.45 -9.87 -0.90
N ILE A 66 -1.61 -9.34 -2.11
CA ILE A 66 -0.98 -8.08 -2.54
C ILE A 66 -2.05 -7.00 -2.67
N PHE A 67 -1.84 -5.89 -1.97
CA PHE A 67 -2.72 -4.73 -1.90
C PHE A 67 -2.05 -3.55 -2.62
N PRO A 68 -2.40 -3.27 -3.89
CA PRO A 68 -1.88 -2.12 -4.61
C PRO A 68 -2.45 -0.82 -4.05
N LEU A 69 -1.59 0.18 -3.87
CA LEU A 69 -1.92 1.50 -3.36
C LEU A 69 -1.66 2.54 -4.46
N LYS A 70 -2.73 3.14 -4.98
CA LYS A 70 -2.67 4.12 -6.06
C LYS A 70 -3.32 5.43 -5.65
N THR A 71 -2.86 6.54 -6.23
CA THR A 71 -3.47 7.86 -6.05
C THR A 71 -4.18 8.29 -7.32
N LYS A 72 -5.50 8.55 -7.24
CA LYS A 72 -6.23 9.24 -8.30
C LYS A 72 -5.96 10.75 -8.19
N LEU A 73 -5.57 11.35 -9.31
CA LEU A 73 -5.35 12.79 -9.42
C LEU A 73 -6.61 13.48 -9.97
N LEU A 74 -6.61 14.82 -9.90
CA LEU A 74 -7.68 15.70 -10.40
C LEU A 74 -7.93 15.53 -11.91
N ASP A 75 -6.90 15.19 -12.66
CA ASP A 75 -6.89 14.98 -14.11
C ASP A 75 -7.28 13.53 -14.50
N GLU A 76 -7.90 12.78 -13.58
CA GLU A 76 -8.27 11.36 -13.73
C GLU A 76 -7.08 10.41 -13.96
N THR A 77 -5.85 10.90 -13.90
CA THR A 77 -4.66 10.05 -14.00
C THR A 77 -4.35 9.36 -12.68
N GLU A 78 -3.82 8.14 -12.75
CA GLU A 78 -3.43 7.37 -11.57
C GLU A 78 -1.92 7.41 -11.35
N LYS A 79 -1.47 7.87 -10.18
CA LYS A 79 -0.10 7.59 -9.71
C LYS A 79 -0.05 6.17 -9.15
N PRO A 80 0.94 5.35 -9.54
CA PRO A 80 1.07 3.96 -9.10
C PRO A 80 1.66 3.84 -7.68
N TYR A 81 1.47 4.85 -6.84
CA TYR A 81 1.89 4.87 -5.45
C TYR A 81 1.10 5.92 -4.67
N ILE A 82 1.08 5.77 -3.35
CA ILE A 82 0.63 6.77 -2.41
C ILE A 82 1.81 7.47 -1.74
N LEU A 83 1.60 8.71 -1.32
CA LEU A 83 2.53 9.47 -0.48
C LEU A 83 1.97 9.53 0.92
N THR A 84 2.70 8.95 1.87
CA THR A 84 2.27 8.91 3.27
C THR A 84 3.45 8.95 4.24
N MET A 85 3.22 9.40 5.47
CA MET A 85 4.18 9.28 6.57
C MET A 85 3.91 8.04 7.40
N ASN A 86 2.64 7.68 7.58
CA ASN A 86 2.21 6.55 8.39
C ASN A 86 1.32 5.60 7.57
N ILE A 87 1.48 4.30 7.81
CA ILE A 87 0.55 3.27 7.37
C ILE A 87 0.07 2.51 8.60
N GLN A 88 -1.22 2.25 8.65
CA GLN A 88 -1.84 1.38 9.64
C GLN A 88 -2.49 0.20 8.93
N ILE A 89 -2.08 -1.00 9.33
CA ILE A 89 -2.75 -2.26 8.97
C ILE A 89 -3.49 -2.71 10.21
N ALA A 90 -4.81 -2.68 10.17
CA ALA A 90 -5.68 -3.06 11.26
C ALA A 90 -6.39 -4.37 10.93
N ILE A 91 -6.18 -5.39 11.75
CA ILE A 91 -6.98 -6.62 11.71
C ILE A 91 -8.27 -6.32 12.48
N LEU A 92 -9.39 -6.32 11.76
CA LEU A 92 -10.71 -6.02 12.34
C LEU A 92 -11.40 -7.27 12.85
N GLN A 93 -11.17 -8.40 12.18
CA GLN A 93 -11.78 -9.69 12.52
C GLN A 93 -10.90 -10.85 12.03
N ASN A 94 -10.95 -11.96 12.75
CA ASN A 94 -10.34 -13.24 12.37
C ASN A 94 -11.39 -14.28 11.98
N GLN A 95 -10.93 -15.36 11.36
CA GLN A 95 -11.76 -16.53 11.06
C GLN A 95 -12.28 -17.16 12.36
N HIS A 96 -13.49 -17.70 12.31
CA HIS A 96 -14.16 -18.34 13.46
C HIS A 96 -14.17 -17.50 14.74
N SER A 97 -14.14 -16.17 14.61
CA SER A 97 -14.08 -15.21 15.73
C SER A 97 -12.88 -15.44 16.66
N GLY A 98 -11.74 -15.87 16.11
CA GLY A 98 -10.49 -16.00 16.87
C GLY A 98 -10.07 -14.67 17.50
N LYS A 99 -9.52 -14.75 18.72
CA LYS A 99 -9.18 -13.58 19.54
C LYS A 99 -7.86 -12.93 19.14
N ASP A 100 -6.84 -13.75 18.91
CA ASP A 100 -5.49 -13.31 18.55
C ASP A 100 -5.21 -13.61 17.07
N THR A 101 -4.21 -12.97 16.49
CA THR A 101 -3.96 -13.04 15.04
C THR A 101 -2.54 -13.50 14.71
N HIS A 102 -2.40 -14.37 13.72
CA HIS A 102 -1.12 -14.67 13.09
C HIS A 102 -1.02 -13.96 11.73
N VAL A 103 -0.01 -13.10 11.61
CA VAL A 103 0.45 -12.57 10.34
C VAL A 103 1.89 -13.00 10.19
N ARG A 104 2.17 -13.91 9.26
CA ARG A 104 3.50 -14.54 9.20
C ARG A 104 4.54 -13.60 8.60
N GLN A 105 4.13 -12.77 7.64
CA GLN A 105 5.01 -11.78 7.04
C GLN A 105 4.23 -10.60 6.44
N ILE A 106 4.82 -9.41 6.52
CA ILE A 106 4.37 -8.21 5.83
C ILE A 106 5.55 -7.65 5.04
N LEU A 107 5.32 -7.31 3.77
CA LEU A 107 6.26 -6.62 2.91
C LEU A 107 5.61 -5.33 2.41
N ILE A 108 6.34 -4.23 2.49
CA ILE A 108 5.89 -2.91 2.00
C ILE A 108 6.84 -2.51 0.87
N PHE A 109 6.29 -2.26 -0.30
CA PHE A 109 7.07 -1.94 -1.49
C PHE A 109 6.89 -0.48 -1.86
N GLY A 110 8.02 0.19 -2.11
CA GLY A 110 8.04 1.51 -2.73
C GLY A 110 8.27 1.41 -4.24
N PRO A 111 7.88 2.44 -5.01
CA PRO A 111 8.24 2.51 -6.42
C PRO A 111 9.76 2.50 -6.56
N ARG A 112 10.27 1.74 -7.54
CA ARG A 112 11.70 1.76 -7.87
C ARG A 112 12.10 3.18 -8.28
N GLU A 113 13.10 3.72 -7.60
CA GLU A 113 13.66 5.01 -8.00
C GLU A 113 14.34 4.86 -9.36
N LYS A 114 13.88 5.64 -10.35
CA LYS A 114 14.67 5.83 -11.57
C LYS A 114 15.90 6.63 -11.15
N GLN A 115 17.10 6.15 -11.47
CA GLN A 115 18.34 6.89 -11.18
C GLN A 115 18.35 8.28 -11.88
N ASN A 116 17.56 8.45 -12.95
CA ASN A 116 17.25 9.76 -13.54
C ASN A 116 16.29 10.54 -12.63
N GLN A 117 16.82 11.20 -11.60
CA GLN A 117 16.11 12.05 -10.65
C GLN A 117 15.52 13.32 -11.32
N GLY A 118 14.60 13.17 -12.26
CA GLY A 118 13.91 14.31 -12.91
C GLY A 118 14.74 15.07 -13.95
N LEU A 119 16.03 14.76 -14.10
CA LEU A 119 16.77 15.11 -15.30
C LEU A 119 16.16 14.31 -16.45
N GLY A 120 15.63 14.98 -17.47
CA GLY A 120 14.88 14.40 -18.60
C GLY A 120 15.68 13.46 -19.51
N PHE A 121 16.67 12.75 -18.97
CA PHE A 121 17.46 11.77 -19.67
C PHE A 121 16.58 10.60 -20.15
N PRO A 122 16.78 10.17 -21.40
CA PRO A 122 16.09 9.01 -21.94
C PRO A 122 16.45 7.76 -21.13
N ASN A 123 15.50 6.82 -21.08
CA ASN A 123 15.71 5.56 -20.39
C ASN A 123 16.58 4.65 -21.29
N PHE A 124 17.89 4.62 -21.06
CA PHE A 124 18.80 3.78 -21.83
C PHE A 124 18.51 2.29 -21.56
N LYS A 125 18.25 1.53 -22.62
CA LYS A 125 17.93 0.09 -22.52
C LYS A 125 19.05 -0.82 -23.04
N SER A 126 19.96 -0.29 -23.87
CA SER A 126 21.05 -1.06 -24.45
C SER A 126 22.26 -1.13 -23.50
N PRO A 127 22.94 -2.29 -23.40
CA PRO A 127 24.16 -2.45 -22.61
C PRO A 127 25.21 -1.39 -22.93
N ASP A 128 25.40 -1.11 -24.22
CA ASP A 128 26.42 -0.20 -24.75
C ASP A 128 26.32 1.22 -24.19
N ILE A 129 25.12 1.67 -23.83
CA ILE A 129 24.90 3.02 -23.29
C ILE A 129 24.69 2.96 -21.77
N THR A 130 24.08 1.89 -21.24
CA THR A 130 23.90 1.75 -19.78
C THR A 130 25.21 1.68 -19.00
N GLN A 131 26.33 1.29 -19.63
CA GLN A 131 27.65 1.30 -18.97
C GLN A 131 28.10 2.71 -18.54
N TYR A 132 27.62 3.77 -19.22
CA TYR A 132 27.95 5.17 -18.92
C TYR A 132 26.90 5.85 -18.03
N TYR A 133 25.94 5.08 -17.52
CA TYR A 133 24.76 5.61 -16.83
C TYR A 133 25.06 6.14 -15.42
N THR A 134 26.08 5.60 -14.76
CA THR A 134 26.49 6.02 -13.43
C THR A 134 28.02 6.01 -13.35
N ILE A 135 28.60 7.02 -12.71
CA ILE A 135 29.98 6.96 -12.25
C ILE A 135 29.91 6.35 -10.85
N ARG A 136 30.35 5.10 -10.70
CA ARG A 136 30.45 4.40 -9.43
C ARG A 136 31.90 4.24 -9.02
#